data_AF-A0A936QHP6-F1
#
_entry.id   AF-A0A936QHP6-F1
#
_cell.length_a   1.000
_cell.length_b   1.000
_cell.length_c   1.000
_cell.angle_alpha   90.00
_cell.angle_beta   90.00
_cell.angle_gamma   90.00
#
_symmetry.space_group_name_H-M   'P 1'
#
loop_
_entity.id
_entity.type
_entity.pdbx_description
1 polymer ?
#
loop_
_entity_poly.entity_id
_entity_poly.type
_entity_poly.pdbx_seq_one_letter_code
_entity_poly.pdbx_strand_id
1 'polypeptide(L)'
;METTSRSYISSSKLKYLVILSFVFLLGFTVYKMMEFEDSIREQRIVRINVGGEKKKLIPVISNALLKEKADNSEHLFKSGKKYFSVLEKKIREGKQVQEWKNHFLKGVNMGVAIPGSYPSEFRATYDTYMYWLRKIADMNSNTVRTYTILPPEFYEAFAQYNSENNNKPLYLMQGVWADETDSNNYFEKEYSERFQNEIKDVIDVIHGKAVINERRGHASGIYSRDISQYTIAILLGREWEPVTVTTTNKKNSSLVNYNGSFISLPAGNPMEVWLAGMMDFTVHYETQIYEEQRPVSFVNWLPTDPMYHNSEFIENKKVREYDNDIESIDFRKFYSTDLFKAGIFASYHAYPYYPDFVYLDKKYTSAVNAAGQKDNYYGYLKDLKENCTDMPLLITEYGVPSSRGNSHYSTFGFHQGGHSEEDQAEVNKTLTEDIYNTGCGGAIYFEWMDEWFKFNWLVIDFEVPAERRKFWHNMENPEQNFGVLAVEQRSKTIDGIENDWNSNELISGEDKYKFSASSDAEYYYMKYNLPEFSFDKSNIHIAIDTYDKKKGDHKLPFLEKS
;
A
#
# COMPACT_ATOMS: atom_id res chain seq x y z
N MET A 1 -53.35 -66.84 -6.26
CA MET A 1 -53.55 -65.60 -7.03
C MET A 1 -52.64 -64.53 -6.44
N GLU A 2 -51.41 -64.47 -6.91
CA GLU A 2 -50.49 -63.36 -6.63
C GLU A 2 -50.88 -62.17 -7.53
N THR A 3 -51.04 -61.00 -6.93
CA THR A 3 -51.09 -59.73 -7.67
C THR A 3 -49.83 -58.95 -7.33
N THR A 4 -48.94 -58.88 -8.31
CA THR A 4 -47.68 -58.13 -8.30
C THR A 4 -47.99 -56.65 -8.51
N SER A 5 -47.67 -55.78 -7.55
CA SER A 5 -47.59 -54.34 -7.77
C SER A 5 -46.13 -53.96 -8.02
N ARG A 6 -45.80 -53.59 -9.26
CA ARG A 6 -44.50 -53.02 -9.64
C ARG A 6 -44.51 -51.53 -9.29
N SER A 7 -43.61 -51.15 -8.38
CA SER A 7 -43.25 -49.76 -8.09
C SER A 7 -42.56 -49.12 -9.31
N TYR A 8 -43.21 -48.13 -9.92
CA TYR A 8 -42.62 -47.27 -10.96
C TYR A 8 -41.85 -46.12 -10.28
N ILE A 9 -40.52 -46.16 -10.35
CA ILE A 9 -39.66 -45.02 -10.02
C ILE A 9 -39.90 -43.94 -11.10
N SER A 10 -40.31 -42.73 -10.72
CA SER A 10 -40.58 -41.64 -11.66
C SER A 10 -39.33 -41.28 -12.46
N SER A 11 -39.47 -41.05 -13.77
CA SER A 11 -38.32 -40.78 -14.68
C SER A 11 -37.54 -39.51 -14.29
N SER A 12 -38.13 -38.61 -13.50
CA SER A 12 -37.46 -37.43 -12.93
C SER A 12 -36.36 -37.80 -11.93
N LYS A 13 -36.60 -38.76 -11.02
CA LYS A 13 -35.59 -39.18 -10.02
C LYS A 13 -34.39 -39.83 -10.68
N LEU A 14 -34.60 -40.59 -11.77
CA LEU A 14 -33.53 -41.20 -12.54
C LEU A 14 -32.66 -40.15 -13.25
N LYS A 15 -33.28 -39.08 -13.78
CA LYS A 15 -32.54 -37.96 -14.40
C LYS A 15 -31.64 -37.22 -13.41
N TYR A 16 -32.13 -36.93 -12.21
CA TYR A 16 -31.30 -36.28 -11.18
C TYR A 16 -30.14 -37.16 -10.73
N LEU A 17 -30.33 -38.48 -10.66
CA LEU A 17 -29.27 -39.42 -10.30
C LEU A 17 -28.17 -39.49 -11.36
N VAL A 18 -28.55 -39.43 -12.64
CA VAL A 18 -27.62 -39.36 -13.77
C VAL A 18 -26.83 -38.05 -13.77
N ILE A 19 -27.50 -36.91 -13.57
CA ILE A 19 -26.85 -35.59 -13.46
C ILE A 19 -25.86 -35.57 -12.29
N LEU A 20 -26.26 -36.09 -11.12
CA LEU A 20 -25.38 -36.16 -9.96
C LEU A 20 -24.13 -36.99 -10.26
N SER A 21 -24.28 -38.10 -10.99
CA SER A 21 -23.14 -38.93 -11.40
C SER A 21 -22.19 -38.21 -12.34
N PHE A 22 -22.71 -37.39 -13.27
CA PHE A 22 -21.88 -36.59 -14.17
C PHE A 22 -21.14 -35.46 -13.45
N VAL A 23 -21.79 -34.81 -12.46
CA VAL A 23 -21.13 -33.80 -11.63
C VAL A 23 -20.02 -34.44 -10.79
N PHE A 24 -20.26 -35.62 -10.24
CA PHE A 24 -19.25 -36.35 -9.47
C PHE A 24 -18.07 -36.81 -10.34
N LEU A 25 -18.36 -37.30 -11.56
CA LEU A 25 -17.33 -37.70 -12.53
C LEU A 25 -16.49 -36.49 -12.98
N LEU A 26 -17.12 -35.34 -13.23
CA LEU A 26 -16.43 -34.10 -13.58
C LEU A 26 -15.53 -33.63 -12.43
N GLY A 27 -16.04 -33.60 -11.20
CA GLY A 27 -15.27 -33.26 -10.01
C GLY A 27 -14.07 -34.19 -9.81
N PHE A 28 -14.27 -35.50 -10.00
CA PHE A 28 -13.18 -36.48 -9.93
C PHE A 28 -12.14 -36.29 -11.05
N THR A 29 -12.58 -35.94 -12.26
CA THR A 29 -11.68 -35.71 -13.40
C THR A 29 -10.84 -34.45 -13.20
N VAL A 30 -11.46 -33.35 -12.74
CA VAL A 30 -10.74 -32.11 -12.39
C VAL A 30 -9.73 -32.37 -11.27
N TYR A 31 -10.13 -33.11 -10.23
CA TYR A 31 -9.23 -33.51 -9.15
C TYR A 31 -8.02 -34.29 -9.67
N LYS A 32 -8.24 -35.27 -10.55
CA LYS A 32 -7.15 -36.05 -11.17
C LYS A 32 -6.27 -35.23 -12.12
N MET A 33 -6.83 -34.23 -12.80
CA MET A 33 -6.05 -33.30 -13.63
C MET A 33 -5.16 -32.39 -12.77
N MET A 34 -5.67 -31.89 -11.64
CA MET A 34 -4.88 -31.10 -10.69
C MET A 34 -3.75 -31.93 -10.07
N GLU A 35 -4.05 -33.15 -9.60
CA GLU A 35 -3.05 -34.07 -9.04
C GLU A 35 -1.94 -34.40 -10.08
N PHE A 36 -2.32 -34.55 -11.35
CA PHE A 36 -1.37 -34.79 -12.44
C PHE A 36 -0.54 -33.56 -12.77
N GLU A 37 -1.13 -32.36 -12.82
CA GLU A 37 -0.41 -31.10 -13.02
C GLU A 37 0.60 -30.84 -11.89
N ASP A 38 0.19 -31.06 -10.64
CA ASP A 38 1.07 -30.97 -9.47
C ASP A 38 2.25 -31.94 -9.57
N SER A 39 2.01 -33.18 -10.04
CA SER A 39 3.08 -34.16 -10.26
C SER A 39 4.09 -33.73 -11.34
N ILE A 40 3.64 -33.05 -12.40
CA ILE A 40 4.51 -32.52 -13.46
C ILE A 40 5.30 -31.30 -12.95
N ARG A 41 4.67 -30.44 -12.14
CA ARG A 41 5.34 -29.31 -11.48
C ARG A 41 6.42 -29.79 -10.51
N GLU A 42 6.13 -30.81 -9.71
CA GLU A 42 7.11 -31.41 -8.79
C GLU A 42 8.30 -32.04 -9.53
N GLN A 43 8.09 -32.68 -10.69
CA GLN A 43 9.18 -33.28 -11.48
C GLN A 43 10.14 -32.25 -12.12
N ARG A 44 9.71 -30.99 -12.30
CA ARG A 44 10.57 -29.90 -12.81
C ARG A 44 11.39 -29.22 -11.71
N ILE A 45 11.12 -29.51 -10.44
CA ILE A 45 11.80 -28.93 -9.30
C ILE A 45 12.70 -29.99 -8.68
N VAL A 46 14.01 -29.90 -8.93
CA VAL A 46 14.99 -30.70 -8.19
C VAL A 46 15.07 -30.15 -6.77
N ARG A 47 14.27 -30.70 -5.85
CA ARG A 47 14.37 -30.39 -4.42
C ARG A 47 15.58 -31.08 -3.82
N ILE A 48 16.70 -30.37 -3.72
CA ILE A 48 17.84 -30.81 -2.91
C ILE A 48 17.52 -30.43 -1.46
N ASN A 49 17.03 -31.40 -0.69
CA ASN A 49 16.79 -31.21 0.74
C ASN A 49 18.13 -31.31 1.48
N VAL A 50 18.81 -30.17 1.65
CA VAL A 50 20.03 -30.10 2.47
C VAL A 50 19.60 -29.96 3.92
N GLY A 51 19.31 -31.10 4.55
CA GLY A 51 19.25 -31.18 6.01
C GLY A 51 20.62 -30.79 6.60
N GLY A 52 20.63 -29.78 7.47
CA GLY A 52 21.84 -29.32 8.16
C GLY A 52 21.62 -27.95 8.77
N GLU A 53 22.27 -27.69 9.90
CA GLU A 53 22.36 -26.43 10.66
C GLU A 53 21.87 -25.17 9.93
N LYS A 54 21.07 -24.31 10.60
CA LYS A 54 20.65 -22.98 10.10
C LYS A 54 21.89 -22.27 9.53
N LYS A 55 22.06 -22.30 8.20
CA LYS A 55 23.14 -21.59 7.53
C LYS A 55 22.96 -20.11 7.83
N LYS A 56 24.05 -19.42 8.18
CA LYS A 56 24.02 -17.96 8.27
C LYS A 56 23.54 -17.40 6.94
N LEU A 57 22.66 -16.40 6.98
CA LEU A 57 22.12 -15.76 5.77
C LEU A 57 23.24 -15.12 4.94
N ILE A 58 24.22 -14.52 5.62
CA ILE A 58 25.45 -14.02 5.02
C ILE A 58 26.59 -14.99 5.38
N PRO A 59 27.25 -15.63 4.39
CA PRO A 59 28.46 -16.41 4.63
C PRO A 59 29.54 -15.55 5.30
N VAL A 60 30.27 -16.08 6.28
CA VAL A 60 31.33 -15.31 6.95
C VAL A 60 32.55 -15.22 6.02
N ILE A 61 33.00 -14.00 5.75
CA ILE A 61 34.24 -13.72 5.00
C ILE A 61 35.18 -12.81 5.80
N SER A 62 36.43 -12.68 5.35
CA SER A 62 37.38 -11.77 5.99
C SER A 62 37.04 -10.30 5.69
N ASN A 63 37.41 -9.39 6.59
CA ASN A 63 37.23 -7.95 6.38
C ASN A 63 37.95 -7.44 5.11
N ALA A 64 39.08 -8.07 4.76
CA ALA A 64 39.80 -7.74 3.52
C ALA A 64 38.98 -8.10 2.28
N LEU A 65 38.35 -9.28 2.26
CA LEU A 65 37.49 -9.69 1.14
C LEU A 65 36.19 -8.88 1.10
N LEU A 66 35.61 -8.52 2.25
CA LEU A 66 34.44 -7.65 2.30
C LEU A 66 34.75 -6.27 1.73
N LYS A 67 35.91 -5.71 2.08
CA LYS A 67 36.38 -4.44 1.51
C LYS A 67 36.60 -4.54 0.01
N GLU A 68 37.24 -5.60 -0.48
CA GLU A 68 37.44 -5.83 -1.92
C GLU A 68 36.09 -5.87 -2.67
N LYS A 69 35.11 -6.61 -2.13
CA LYS A 69 33.76 -6.66 -2.70
C LYS A 69 33.09 -5.28 -2.70
N ALA A 70 33.18 -4.54 -1.60
CA ALA A 70 32.61 -3.19 -1.50
C ALA A 70 33.29 -2.19 -2.48
N ASP A 71 34.61 -2.29 -2.66
CA ASP A 71 35.36 -1.44 -3.59
C ASP A 71 35.01 -1.77 -5.07
N ASN A 72 34.65 -3.03 -5.36
CA ASN A 72 34.22 -3.48 -6.68
C ASN A 72 32.72 -3.31 -6.94
N SER A 73 31.93 -2.98 -5.91
CA SER A 73 30.47 -2.95 -6.03
C SER A 73 29.98 -1.90 -7.04
N GLU A 74 29.14 -2.34 -7.99
CA GLU A 74 28.42 -1.41 -8.86
C GLU A 74 27.36 -0.65 -8.06
N HIS A 75 27.22 0.65 -8.34
CA HIS A 75 26.19 1.50 -7.74
C HIS A 75 25.69 2.47 -8.81
N LEU A 76 24.50 2.19 -9.34
CA LEU A 76 23.84 3.02 -10.35
C LEU A 76 23.06 4.19 -9.73
N PHE A 77 22.87 4.14 -8.41
CA PHE A 77 22.09 5.08 -7.64
C PHE A 77 22.87 5.46 -6.38
N LYS A 78 22.74 6.72 -5.96
CA LYS A 78 23.25 7.16 -4.67
C LYS A 78 22.39 8.26 -4.07
N SER A 79 22.38 8.37 -2.75
CA SER A 79 21.87 9.56 -2.07
C SER A 79 22.87 10.70 -2.22
N GLY A 80 22.41 11.82 -2.79
CA GLY A 80 23.14 13.09 -2.77
C GLY A 80 22.86 13.85 -1.48
N LYS A 81 23.24 15.14 -1.41
CA LYS A 81 22.91 15.97 -0.24
C LYS A 81 21.44 16.39 -0.18
N LYS A 82 20.81 16.57 -1.35
CA LYS A 82 19.42 17.06 -1.47
C LYS A 82 18.53 16.12 -2.29
N TYR A 83 19.09 15.55 -3.34
CA TYR A 83 18.38 14.72 -4.31
C TYR A 83 19.07 13.36 -4.46
N PHE A 84 18.35 12.40 -4.99
CA PHE A 84 18.95 11.17 -5.50
C PHE A 84 19.79 11.49 -6.74
N SER A 85 20.90 10.79 -6.92
CA SER A 85 21.68 10.83 -8.15
C SER A 85 21.62 9.49 -8.87
N VAL A 86 21.35 9.52 -10.17
CA VAL A 86 21.36 8.35 -11.06
C VAL A 86 22.57 8.45 -11.98
N LEU A 87 23.26 7.32 -12.20
CA LEU A 87 24.38 7.21 -13.11
C LEU A 87 23.89 7.05 -14.55
N GLU A 88 23.99 8.11 -15.35
CA GLU A 88 23.62 8.09 -16.77
C GLU A 88 24.85 7.77 -17.64
N LYS A 89 24.68 6.87 -18.61
CA LYS A 89 25.68 6.57 -19.65
C LYS A 89 25.41 7.44 -20.88
N LYS A 90 26.33 8.33 -21.25
CA LYS A 90 26.23 9.21 -22.43
C LYS A 90 27.39 9.00 -23.40
N ILE A 91 27.15 9.28 -24.68
CA ILE A 91 28.22 9.32 -25.68
C ILE A 91 28.68 10.77 -25.84
N ARG A 92 29.95 11.05 -25.53
CA ARG A 92 30.62 12.32 -25.83
C ARG A 92 31.85 12.03 -26.69
N GLU A 93 31.94 12.69 -27.84
CA GLU A 93 33.07 12.53 -28.78
C GLU A 93 33.35 11.07 -29.17
N GLY A 94 32.30 10.26 -29.35
CA GLY A 94 32.41 8.84 -29.69
C GLY A 94 32.85 7.93 -28.53
N LYS A 95 33.00 8.45 -27.31
CA LYS A 95 33.31 7.67 -26.10
C LYS A 95 32.12 7.65 -25.15
N GLN A 96 31.89 6.50 -24.53
CA GLN A 96 30.91 6.38 -23.46
C GLN A 96 31.47 6.98 -22.17
N VAL A 97 30.79 7.98 -21.63
CA VAL A 97 31.11 8.67 -20.39
C VAL A 97 29.96 8.45 -19.42
N GLN A 98 30.28 8.21 -18.15
CA GLN A 98 29.31 8.12 -17.08
C GLN A 98 29.20 9.47 -16.37
N GLU A 99 27.98 9.95 -16.13
CA GLU A 99 27.72 11.16 -15.36
C GLU A 99 26.63 10.95 -14.32
N TRP A 100 26.83 11.52 -13.13
CA TRP A 100 25.81 11.55 -12.09
C TRP A 100 24.84 12.71 -12.35
N LYS A 101 23.56 12.40 -12.42
CA LYS A 101 22.50 13.41 -12.57
C LYS A 101 21.54 13.35 -11.40
N ASN A 102 21.19 14.52 -10.86
CA ASN A 102 20.23 14.62 -9.78
C ASN A 102 18.80 14.45 -10.30
N HIS A 103 17.98 13.71 -9.55
CA HIS A 103 16.57 13.47 -9.83
C HIS A 103 15.73 13.81 -8.60
N PHE A 104 14.65 14.55 -8.83
CA PHE A 104 13.53 14.59 -7.90
C PHE A 104 12.68 13.35 -8.15
N LEU A 105 12.51 12.52 -7.13
CA LEU A 105 11.69 11.31 -7.25
C LEU A 105 10.23 11.71 -7.12
N LYS A 106 9.47 11.53 -8.19
CA LYS A 106 8.04 11.81 -8.26
C LYS A 106 7.34 10.52 -8.62
N GLY A 107 6.68 9.95 -7.64
CA GLY A 107 6.21 8.57 -7.73
C GLY A 107 4.81 8.36 -7.20
N VAL A 108 4.38 7.11 -7.26
CA VAL A 108 3.15 6.64 -6.63
C VAL A 108 3.43 5.37 -5.84
N ASN A 109 2.72 5.24 -4.72
CA ASN A 109 2.61 4.00 -3.98
C ASN A 109 1.66 3.07 -4.70
N MET A 110 2.06 1.81 -4.88
CA MET A 110 1.25 0.84 -5.60
C MET A 110 0.64 -0.16 -4.62
N GLY A 111 -0.59 0.12 -4.20
CA GLY A 111 -1.52 -0.89 -3.70
C GLY A 111 -1.85 -1.90 -4.82
N VAL A 112 -2.19 -3.13 -4.43
CA VAL A 112 -2.40 -4.25 -5.36
C VAL A 112 -3.71 -4.99 -5.11
N ALA A 113 -4.54 -4.52 -4.17
CA ALA A 113 -5.81 -5.13 -3.85
C ALA A 113 -6.90 -4.67 -4.82
N ILE A 114 -7.08 -5.41 -5.91
CA ILE A 114 -8.22 -5.18 -6.81
C ILE A 114 -9.56 -5.47 -6.09
N PRO A 115 -10.69 -4.91 -6.56
CA PRO A 115 -12.01 -5.14 -5.96
C PRO A 115 -12.31 -6.62 -5.67
N GLY A 116 -12.89 -6.88 -4.50
CA GLY A 116 -13.22 -8.23 -4.04
C GLY A 116 -12.05 -9.02 -3.43
N SER A 117 -10.86 -8.43 -3.30
CA SER A 117 -9.65 -9.12 -2.82
C SER A 117 -8.91 -8.37 -1.72
N TYR A 118 -8.12 -9.10 -0.94
CA TYR A 118 -7.13 -8.53 -0.04
C TYR A 118 -5.78 -8.38 -0.78
N PRO A 119 -4.89 -7.47 -0.36
CA PRO A 119 -3.59 -7.27 -1.01
C PRO A 119 -2.73 -8.55 -0.98
N SER A 120 -2.92 -9.39 0.03
CA SER A 120 -2.24 -10.68 0.18
C SER A 120 -2.75 -11.81 -0.72
N GLU A 121 -3.84 -11.59 -1.46
CA GLU A 121 -4.35 -12.55 -2.45
C GLU A 121 -3.70 -12.34 -3.83
N PHE A 122 -3.04 -11.21 -4.05
CA PHE A 122 -2.28 -10.87 -5.25
C PHE A 122 -2.97 -11.21 -6.58
N ARG A 123 -4.21 -10.74 -6.74
CA ARG A 123 -5.06 -11.14 -7.89
C ARG A 123 -4.76 -10.40 -9.20
N ALA A 124 -3.94 -9.35 -9.16
CA ALA A 124 -3.54 -8.63 -10.37
C ALA A 124 -2.67 -9.52 -11.27
N THR A 125 -2.91 -9.43 -12.58
CA THR A 125 -2.20 -10.22 -13.60
C THR A 125 -1.05 -9.44 -14.20
N TYR A 126 -0.19 -10.11 -14.98
CA TYR A 126 0.83 -9.45 -15.80
C TYR A 126 0.24 -8.27 -16.63
N ASP A 127 -0.88 -8.49 -17.31
CA ASP A 127 -1.51 -7.46 -18.16
C ASP A 127 -2.02 -6.27 -17.33
N THR A 128 -2.53 -6.56 -16.13
CA THR A 128 -2.94 -5.54 -15.16
C THR A 128 -1.75 -4.68 -14.75
N TYR A 129 -0.63 -5.30 -14.35
CA TYR A 129 0.58 -4.57 -13.96
C TYR A 129 1.16 -3.77 -15.14
N MET A 130 1.24 -4.35 -16.33
CA MET A 130 1.74 -3.65 -17.52
C MET A 130 0.87 -2.43 -17.86
N TYR A 131 -0.46 -2.56 -17.76
CA TYR A 131 -1.38 -1.44 -17.93
C TYR A 131 -1.14 -0.34 -16.90
N TRP A 132 -1.03 -0.70 -15.62
CA TRP A 132 -0.75 0.24 -14.54
C TRP A 132 0.59 0.96 -14.72
N LEU A 133 1.68 0.24 -15.00
CA LEU A 133 3.00 0.82 -15.23
C LEU A 133 2.99 1.84 -16.38
N ARG A 134 2.31 1.53 -17.48
CA ARG A 134 2.16 2.48 -18.61
C ARG A 134 1.40 3.73 -18.19
N LYS A 135 0.27 3.58 -17.49
CA LYS A 135 -0.51 4.74 -17.01
C LYS A 135 0.24 5.57 -15.97
N ILE A 136 1.02 4.94 -15.10
CA ILE A 136 1.91 5.62 -14.15
C ILE A 136 2.96 6.44 -14.89
N ALA A 137 3.55 5.90 -15.95
CA ALA A 137 4.50 6.65 -16.76
C ALA A 137 3.86 7.79 -17.57
N ASP A 138 2.61 7.63 -18.02
CA ASP A 138 1.85 8.64 -18.77
C ASP A 138 1.62 9.90 -17.94
N MET A 139 1.40 9.78 -16.62
CA MET A 139 1.35 10.94 -15.71
C MET A 139 2.73 11.54 -15.37
N ASN A 140 3.78 11.12 -16.08
CA ASN A 140 5.17 11.54 -15.88
C ASN A 140 5.74 11.18 -14.50
N SER A 141 5.24 10.14 -13.86
CA SER A 141 5.94 9.51 -12.73
C SER A 141 7.28 8.93 -13.21
N ASN A 142 8.29 8.98 -12.35
CA ASN A 142 9.58 8.30 -12.56
C ASN A 142 9.84 7.20 -11.52
N THR A 143 8.95 7.01 -10.54
CA THR A 143 9.16 6.05 -9.47
C THR A 143 7.86 5.34 -9.10
N VAL A 144 7.94 4.03 -8.88
CA VAL A 144 6.89 3.22 -8.27
C VAL A 144 7.42 2.69 -6.95
N ARG A 145 6.65 2.85 -5.88
CA ARG A 145 6.95 2.21 -4.59
C ARG A 145 6.04 1.00 -4.39
N THR A 146 6.63 -0.13 -4.03
CA THR A 146 5.92 -1.32 -3.55
C THR A 146 6.15 -1.48 -2.06
N TYR A 147 5.16 -2.04 -1.34
CA TYR A 147 5.25 -2.26 0.11
C TYR A 147 6.00 -3.54 0.49
N THR A 148 5.97 -4.53 -0.41
CA THR A 148 6.46 -5.89 -0.17
C THR A 148 6.85 -6.55 -1.50
N ILE A 149 7.23 -7.81 -1.46
CA ILE A 149 7.42 -8.65 -2.64
C ILE A 149 6.06 -8.89 -3.30
N LEU A 150 5.96 -8.55 -4.58
CA LEU A 150 4.79 -8.84 -5.41
C LEU A 150 4.96 -10.17 -6.18
N PRO A 151 3.93 -10.71 -6.84
CA PRO A 151 4.10 -11.91 -7.67
C PRO A 151 5.13 -11.73 -8.80
N PRO A 152 5.73 -12.82 -9.32
CA PRO A 152 6.66 -12.77 -10.44
C PRO A 152 6.15 -11.97 -11.66
N GLU A 153 4.84 -12.00 -11.90
CA GLU A 153 4.17 -11.27 -12.98
C GLU A 153 4.43 -9.75 -12.93
N PHE A 154 4.53 -9.17 -11.73
CA PHE A 154 4.87 -7.75 -11.58
C PHE A 154 6.30 -7.48 -12.05
N TYR A 155 7.27 -8.29 -11.60
CA TYR A 155 8.68 -8.14 -11.96
C TYR A 155 8.93 -8.39 -13.44
N GLU A 156 8.18 -9.32 -14.04
CA GLU A 156 8.17 -9.54 -15.49
C GLU A 156 7.62 -8.33 -16.26
N ALA A 157 6.48 -7.78 -15.84
CA ALA A 157 5.90 -6.59 -16.45
C ALA A 157 6.83 -5.38 -16.31
N PHE A 158 7.44 -5.19 -15.13
CA PHE A 158 8.36 -4.09 -14.84
C PHE A 158 9.66 -4.19 -15.67
N ALA A 159 10.25 -5.38 -15.76
CA ALA A 159 11.42 -5.61 -16.61
C ALA A 159 11.12 -5.34 -18.09
N GLN A 160 9.98 -5.83 -18.58
CA GLN A 160 9.59 -5.62 -19.97
C GLN A 160 9.29 -4.14 -20.26
N TYR A 161 8.53 -3.48 -19.38
CA TYR A 161 8.23 -2.05 -19.51
C TYR A 161 9.52 -1.23 -19.64
N ASN A 162 10.50 -1.45 -18.77
CA ASN A 162 11.75 -0.69 -18.78
C ASN A 162 12.67 -1.03 -19.97
N SER A 163 12.64 -2.27 -20.44
CA SER A 163 13.32 -2.67 -21.68
C SER A 163 12.74 -1.94 -22.91
N GLU A 164 11.42 -1.80 -22.96
CA GLU A 164 10.70 -1.06 -24.01
C GLU A 164 10.88 0.48 -23.89
N ASN A 165 11.22 0.99 -22.70
CA ASN A 165 11.26 2.44 -22.38
C ASN A 165 12.60 2.88 -21.77
N ASN A 166 13.72 2.38 -22.30
CA ASN A 166 15.06 2.62 -21.75
C ASN A 166 15.50 4.09 -21.65
N ASN A 167 14.87 4.99 -22.41
CA ASN A 167 15.13 6.43 -22.41
C ASN A 167 14.34 7.18 -21.33
N LYS A 168 13.30 6.57 -20.78
CA LYS A 168 12.45 7.11 -19.72
C LYS A 168 12.01 5.96 -18.78
N PRO A 169 12.95 5.33 -18.07
CA PRO A 169 12.63 4.21 -17.20
C PRO A 169 11.76 4.67 -16.02
N LEU A 170 10.95 3.73 -15.52
CA LEU A 170 10.40 3.81 -14.17
C LEU A 170 11.38 3.15 -13.21
N TYR A 171 11.66 3.81 -12.10
CA TYR A 171 12.46 3.25 -11.02
C TYR A 171 11.58 2.59 -9.98
N LEU A 172 12.05 1.49 -9.40
CA LEU A 172 11.40 0.80 -8.29
C LEU A 172 12.03 1.22 -6.96
N MET A 173 11.22 1.70 -6.04
CA MET A 173 11.54 1.75 -4.62
C MET A 173 10.93 0.52 -3.97
N GLN A 174 11.77 -0.46 -3.66
CA GLN A 174 11.30 -1.77 -3.19
C GLN A 174 11.17 -1.75 -1.66
N GLY A 175 9.94 -1.90 -1.18
CA GLY A 175 9.64 -2.05 0.23
C GLY A 175 9.99 -3.44 0.75
N VAL A 176 10.40 -3.51 2.01
CA VAL A 176 10.54 -4.75 2.78
C VAL A 176 9.52 -4.72 3.92
N TRP A 177 8.49 -5.56 3.83
CA TRP A 177 7.42 -5.54 4.82
C TRP A 177 7.90 -6.02 6.19
N ALA A 178 7.64 -5.21 7.22
CA ALA A 178 7.86 -5.60 8.61
C ALA A 178 6.50 -5.99 9.23
N ASP A 179 6.35 -7.28 9.53
CA ASP A 179 5.20 -7.77 10.28
C ASP A 179 5.16 -7.17 11.70
N GLU A 180 3.98 -7.22 12.31
CA GLU A 180 3.85 -6.91 13.73
C GLU A 180 4.65 -7.91 14.60
N THR A 181 5.10 -7.41 15.74
CA THR A 181 5.83 -8.21 16.73
C THR A 181 4.85 -8.76 17.76
N ASP A 182 4.91 -10.06 18.04
CA ASP A 182 4.03 -10.72 19.03
C ASP A 182 4.27 -10.21 20.47
N SER A 183 5.41 -9.59 20.72
CA SER A 183 5.94 -9.21 22.04
C SER A 183 6.06 -7.70 22.25
N ASN A 184 5.66 -6.92 21.25
CA ASN A 184 5.89 -5.48 21.11
C ASN A 184 7.38 -5.10 21.31
N ASN A 185 8.30 -5.93 20.82
CA ASN A 185 9.74 -5.70 20.94
C ASN A 185 10.48 -6.10 19.65
N TYR A 186 10.94 -5.12 18.89
CA TYR A 186 11.63 -5.36 17.61
C TYR A 186 12.98 -6.06 17.76
N PHE A 187 13.66 -5.94 18.91
CA PHE A 187 14.96 -6.58 19.17
C PHE A 187 14.91 -8.09 19.36
N GLU A 188 13.73 -8.69 19.43
CA GLU A 188 13.67 -10.12 19.64
C GLU A 188 14.38 -10.86 18.51
N LYS A 189 15.20 -11.83 18.89
CA LYS A 189 16.08 -12.53 17.98
C LYS A 189 15.30 -13.19 16.84
N GLU A 190 14.18 -13.84 17.17
CA GLU A 190 13.34 -14.50 16.18
C GLU A 190 12.67 -13.51 15.22
N TYR A 191 12.24 -12.35 15.73
CA TYR A 191 11.71 -11.27 14.90
C TYR A 191 12.78 -10.72 13.95
N SER A 192 13.96 -10.39 14.49
CA SER A 192 15.09 -9.87 13.72
C SER A 192 15.57 -10.88 12.66
N GLU A 193 15.67 -12.17 13.00
CA GLU A 193 16.00 -13.23 12.03
C GLU A 193 14.94 -13.33 10.93
N ARG A 194 13.65 -13.23 11.26
CA ARG A 194 12.56 -13.27 10.27
C ARG A 194 12.63 -12.07 9.33
N PHE A 195 12.83 -10.87 9.86
CA PHE A 195 12.93 -9.66 9.04
C PHE A 195 14.20 -9.66 8.17
N GLN A 196 15.34 -10.16 8.67
CA GLN A 196 16.54 -10.38 7.85
C GLN A 196 16.30 -11.37 6.70
N ASN A 197 15.49 -12.41 6.89
CA ASN A 197 15.09 -13.30 5.80
C ASN A 197 14.23 -12.57 4.76
N GLU A 198 13.30 -11.72 5.20
CA GLU A 198 12.49 -10.91 4.28
C GLU A 198 13.35 -9.94 3.46
N ILE A 199 14.33 -9.27 4.10
CA ILE A 199 15.32 -8.41 3.41
C ILE A 199 16.09 -9.23 2.36
N LYS A 200 16.59 -10.40 2.75
CA LYS A 200 17.33 -11.31 1.86
C LYS A 200 16.48 -11.69 0.65
N ASP A 201 15.23 -12.10 0.87
CA ASP A 201 14.33 -12.52 -0.20
C ASP A 201 14.00 -11.35 -1.14
N VAL A 202 13.78 -10.15 -0.60
CA VAL A 202 13.62 -8.94 -1.41
C VAL A 202 14.83 -8.69 -2.31
N ILE A 203 16.05 -8.76 -1.77
CA ILE A 203 17.28 -8.55 -2.54
C ILE A 203 17.43 -9.64 -3.62
N ASP A 204 17.19 -10.90 -3.29
CA ASP A 204 17.26 -11.99 -4.27
C ASP A 204 16.22 -11.86 -5.38
N VAL A 205 15.02 -11.36 -5.06
CA VAL A 205 13.92 -11.12 -6.01
C VAL A 205 14.30 -10.05 -7.03
N ILE A 206 14.79 -8.90 -6.57
CA ILE A 206 15.15 -7.79 -7.48
C ILE A 206 16.35 -8.12 -8.37
N HIS A 207 17.22 -9.06 -7.95
CA HIS A 207 18.31 -9.60 -8.76
C HIS A 207 17.90 -10.79 -9.65
N GLY A 208 16.63 -11.21 -9.62
CA GLY A 208 16.15 -12.34 -10.42
C GLY A 208 16.80 -13.69 -10.04
N LYS A 209 17.13 -13.87 -8.75
CA LYS A 209 17.78 -15.07 -8.19
C LYS A 209 16.97 -15.72 -7.06
N ALA A 210 15.68 -15.40 -6.92
CA ALA A 210 14.85 -15.96 -5.86
C ALA A 210 13.92 -17.09 -6.33
N VAL A 211 13.74 -18.06 -5.45
CA VAL A 211 12.62 -19.02 -5.48
C VAL A 211 11.97 -18.96 -4.11
N ILE A 212 10.76 -18.41 -4.05
CA ILE A 212 10.01 -18.24 -2.80
C ILE A 212 8.90 -19.29 -2.77
N ASN A 213 8.87 -20.07 -1.68
CA ASN A 213 7.84 -21.08 -1.47
C ASN A 213 6.52 -20.42 -1.05
N GLU A 214 5.39 -21.07 -1.36
CA GLU A 214 4.07 -20.61 -0.94
C GLU A 214 3.99 -20.45 0.59
N ARG A 215 3.60 -19.25 1.02
CA ARG A 215 3.30 -18.90 2.41
C ARG A 215 2.05 -18.04 2.40
N ARG A 216 1.09 -18.36 3.28
CA ARG A 216 -0.13 -17.53 3.42
C ARG A 216 0.26 -16.07 3.64
N GLY A 217 -0.38 -15.16 2.94
CA GLY A 217 -0.10 -13.74 3.08
C GLY A 217 1.00 -13.20 2.17
N HIS A 218 1.72 -14.07 1.44
CA HIS A 218 2.97 -13.71 0.77
C HIS A 218 2.98 -14.15 -0.68
N ALA A 219 3.58 -13.31 -1.53
CA ALA A 219 3.85 -13.67 -2.91
C ALA A 219 4.87 -14.83 -2.96
N SER A 220 4.75 -15.69 -3.97
CA SER A 220 5.60 -16.86 -4.13
C SER A 220 5.80 -17.15 -5.61
N GLY A 221 6.79 -17.99 -5.91
CA GLY A 221 7.13 -18.37 -7.28
C GLY A 221 8.62 -18.23 -7.57
N ILE A 222 8.93 -18.25 -8.87
CA ILE A 222 10.29 -18.17 -9.39
C ILE A 222 10.51 -16.77 -9.95
N TYR A 223 11.44 -16.04 -9.35
CA TYR A 223 11.80 -14.68 -9.77
C TYR A 223 13.08 -14.76 -10.58
N SER A 224 12.92 -14.73 -11.91
CA SER A 224 14.03 -14.92 -12.87
C SER A 224 14.40 -13.65 -13.65
N ARG A 225 13.71 -12.55 -13.38
CA ARG A 225 13.95 -11.25 -14.02
C ARG A 225 14.79 -10.39 -13.10
N ASP A 226 15.97 -10.06 -13.58
CA ASP A 226 16.84 -9.09 -12.94
C ASP A 226 16.35 -7.67 -13.27
N ILE A 227 15.95 -6.95 -12.23
CA ILE A 227 15.51 -5.56 -12.27
C ILE A 227 16.38 -4.67 -11.39
N SER A 228 17.57 -5.15 -10.97
CA SER A 228 18.47 -4.44 -10.06
C SER A 228 18.83 -3.06 -10.60
N GLN A 229 19.10 -2.98 -11.91
CA GLN A 229 19.43 -1.74 -12.62
C GLN A 229 18.31 -0.68 -12.64
N TYR A 230 17.08 -1.07 -12.30
CA TYR A 230 15.93 -0.17 -12.21
C TYR A 230 15.44 -0.01 -10.76
N THR A 231 16.06 -0.67 -9.79
CA THR A 231 15.69 -0.55 -8.37
C THR A 231 16.51 0.54 -7.69
N ILE A 232 15.91 1.72 -7.50
CA ILE A 232 16.59 2.93 -7.03
C ILE A 232 16.87 2.94 -5.53
N ALA A 233 16.09 2.20 -4.74
CA ALA A 233 16.25 2.15 -3.30
C ALA A 233 15.53 0.94 -2.68
N ILE A 234 16.03 0.51 -1.52
CA ILE A 234 15.35 -0.43 -0.63
C ILE A 234 14.83 0.36 0.59
N LEU A 235 13.55 0.17 0.92
CA LEU A 235 12.88 0.87 2.01
C LEU A 235 12.35 -0.13 3.04
N LEU A 236 12.90 -0.10 4.25
CA LEU A 236 12.62 -1.08 5.29
C LEU A 236 11.39 -0.73 6.12
N GLY A 237 10.53 -1.72 6.31
CA GLY A 237 9.44 -1.69 7.27
C GLY A 237 8.20 -0.93 6.82
N ARG A 238 7.34 -0.68 7.80
CA ARG A 238 6.12 0.12 7.72
C ARG A 238 6.19 1.24 8.76
N GLU A 239 5.11 1.98 8.93
CA GLU A 239 4.95 2.93 10.04
C GLU A 239 5.19 2.25 11.40
N TRP A 240 6.21 2.69 12.13
CA TRP A 240 6.57 2.13 13.44
C TRP A 240 5.64 2.68 14.51
N GLU A 241 4.83 1.82 15.09
CA GLU A 241 3.82 2.22 16.08
C GLU A 241 4.50 2.73 17.38
N PRO A 242 4.20 3.96 17.83
CA PRO A 242 4.90 4.60 18.96
C PRO A 242 4.93 3.75 20.24
N VAL A 243 3.84 3.06 20.59
CA VAL A 243 3.79 2.23 21.81
C VAL A 243 4.73 1.03 21.73
N THR A 244 4.85 0.42 20.55
CA THR A 244 5.81 -0.65 20.29
C THR A 244 7.25 -0.13 20.30
N VAL A 245 7.48 1.06 19.77
CA VAL A 245 8.79 1.74 19.86
C VAL A 245 9.16 1.99 21.33
N THR A 246 8.25 2.53 22.13
CA THR A 246 8.44 2.72 23.58
C THR A 246 8.78 1.43 24.30
N THR A 247 8.07 0.34 23.99
CA THR A 247 8.31 -0.96 24.61
C THR A 247 9.68 -1.51 24.22
N THR A 248 10.06 -1.38 22.95
CA THR A 248 11.38 -1.73 22.43
C THR A 248 12.49 -0.93 23.13
N ASN A 249 12.33 0.39 23.26
CA ASN A 249 13.29 1.28 23.91
C ASN A 249 13.46 0.94 25.40
N LYS A 250 12.36 0.68 26.11
CA LYS A 250 12.39 0.33 27.55
C LYS A 250 13.05 -1.02 27.82
N LYS A 251 12.75 -2.05 27.01
CA LYS A 251 13.27 -3.40 27.20
C LYS A 251 14.76 -3.53 26.87
N ASN A 252 15.31 -2.63 26.07
CA ASN A 252 16.68 -2.72 25.53
C ASN A 252 17.54 -1.48 25.84
N SER A 253 17.25 -0.78 26.94
CA SER A 253 17.81 0.55 27.27
C SER A 253 19.34 0.65 27.35
N SER A 254 20.05 -0.48 27.44
CA SER A 254 21.52 -0.51 27.39
C SER A 254 22.10 -0.40 25.98
N LEU A 255 21.29 -0.60 24.94
CA LEU A 255 21.69 -0.55 23.53
C LEU A 255 21.52 0.88 23.00
N VAL A 256 22.60 1.65 23.01
CA VAL A 256 22.57 3.08 22.66
C VAL A 256 23.52 3.46 21.51
N ASN A 257 24.21 2.49 20.93
CA ASN A 257 25.07 2.70 19.76
C ASN A 257 25.12 1.43 18.90
N TYR A 258 25.47 1.61 17.63
CA TYR A 258 25.68 0.54 16.66
C TYR A 258 26.92 0.84 15.81
N ASN A 259 27.75 -0.18 15.57
CA ASN A 259 28.94 -0.07 14.72
C ASN A 259 28.98 -1.28 13.77
N GLY A 260 28.36 -1.13 12.61
CA GLY A 260 28.32 -2.13 11.54
C GLY A 260 29.44 -1.96 10.52
N SER A 261 29.37 -2.73 9.44
CA SER A 261 30.36 -2.64 8.36
C SER A 261 30.08 -1.46 7.42
N PHE A 262 28.81 -1.13 7.21
CA PHE A 262 28.29 -0.16 6.25
C PHE A 262 27.54 0.99 6.93
N ILE A 263 26.93 0.74 8.08
CA ILE A 263 26.16 1.70 8.86
C ILE A 263 26.73 1.84 10.28
N SER A 264 26.78 3.06 10.79
CA SER A 264 27.10 3.35 12.19
C SER A 264 26.08 4.32 12.80
N LEU A 265 25.90 4.19 14.11
CA LEU A 265 25.03 5.00 14.97
C LEU A 265 25.80 5.24 16.28
N PRO A 266 26.56 6.34 16.40
CA PRO A 266 27.40 6.58 17.58
C PRO A 266 26.60 6.78 18.88
N ALA A 267 25.39 7.33 18.76
CA ALA A 267 24.46 7.55 19.87
C ALA A 267 23.02 7.54 19.34
N GLY A 268 22.16 6.74 19.96
CA GLY A 268 20.73 6.65 19.64
C GLY A 268 19.94 5.93 20.71
N ASN A 269 18.64 5.77 20.48
CA ASN A 269 17.79 4.90 21.28
C ASN A 269 17.86 3.45 20.76
N PRO A 270 17.35 2.46 21.52
CA PRO A 270 17.40 1.08 21.07
C PRO A 270 16.71 0.86 19.72
N MET A 271 15.53 1.42 19.46
CA MET A 271 14.86 1.28 18.17
C MET A 271 15.76 1.72 17.01
N GLU A 272 16.45 2.85 17.16
CA GLU A 272 17.43 3.35 16.19
C GLU A 272 18.61 2.36 16.02
N VAL A 273 19.10 1.75 17.10
CA VAL A 273 20.15 0.70 17.05
C VAL A 273 19.67 -0.53 16.27
N TRP A 274 18.43 -0.95 16.46
CA TRP A 274 17.85 -2.09 15.73
C TRP A 274 17.74 -1.77 14.23
N LEU A 275 17.21 -0.60 13.89
CA LEU A 275 17.11 -0.12 12.50
C LEU A 275 18.49 -0.03 11.84
N ALA A 276 19.50 0.48 12.55
CA ALA A 276 20.87 0.55 12.05
C ALA A 276 21.41 -0.83 11.69
N GLY A 277 21.10 -1.84 12.52
CA GLY A 277 21.45 -3.24 12.24
C GLY A 277 20.73 -3.84 11.04
N MET A 278 19.46 -3.49 10.81
CA MET A 278 18.71 -3.96 9.64
C MET A 278 19.20 -3.29 8.34
N MET A 279 19.51 -1.99 8.39
CA MET A 279 20.13 -1.28 7.27
C MET A 279 21.53 -1.84 6.94
N ASP A 280 22.37 -2.08 7.96
CA ASP A 280 23.69 -2.68 7.77
C ASP A 280 23.59 -4.07 7.13
N PHE A 281 22.68 -4.91 7.62
CA PHE A 281 22.43 -6.23 7.04
C PHE A 281 22.00 -6.14 5.57
N THR A 282 21.12 -5.21 5.23
CA THR A 282 20.64 -4.99 3.85
C THR A 282 21.80 -4.71 2.90
N VAL A 283 22.64 -3.72 3.24
CA VAL A 283 23.79 -3.33 2.42
C VAL A 283 24.85 -4.44 2.38
N HIS A 284 25.09 -5.09 3.51
CA HIS A 284 26.06 -6.18 3.61
C HIS A 284 25.66 -7.36 2.71
N TYR A 285 24.41 -7.81 2.78
CA TYR A 285 23.94 -8.93 1.98
C TYR A 285 24.12 -8.64 0.48
N GLU A 286 23.65 -7.48 0.02
CA GLU A 286 23.74 -7.09 -1.39
C GLU A 286 25.20 -6.93 -1.86
N THR A 287 26.02 -6.23 -1.08
CA THR A 287 27.44 -6.03 -1.39
C THR A 287 28.16 -7.37 -1.51
N GLN A 288 27.93 -8.27 -0.55
CA GLN A 288 28.71 -9.50 -0.49
C GLN A 288 28.29 -10.52 -1.56
N ILE A 289 26.98 -10.67 -1.76
CA ILE A 289 26.42 -11.70 -2.63
C ILE A 289 26.39 -11.25 -4.10
N TYR A 290 26.06 -9.98 -4.34
CA TYR A 290 25.83 -9.45 -5.68
C TYR A 290 26.89 -8.45 -6.15
N GLU A 291 27.78 -7.98 -5.27
CA GLU A 291 28.74 -6.91 -5.60
C GLU A 291 28.01 -5.68 -6.18
N GLU A 292 26.89 -5.34 -5.55
CA GLU A 292 26.13 -4.15 -5.84
C GLU A 292 25.82 -3.39 -4.56
N GLN A 293 25.58 -2.08 -4.69
CA GLN A 293 25.07 -1.23 -3.62
C GLN A 293 24.01 -0.27 -4.17
N ARG A 294 22.92 -0.11 -3.41
CA ARG A 294 21.91 0.91 -3.66
C ARG A 294 21.52 1.66 -2.38
N PRO A 295 20.89 2.85 -2.50
CA PRO A 295 20.40 3.59 -1.35
C PRO A 295 19.45 2.77 -0.48
N VAL A 296 19.61 2.90 0.84
CA VAL A 296 18.77 2.22 1.85
C VAL A 296 18.20 3.23 2.82
N SER A 297 16.94 3.01 3.22
CA SER A 297 16.26 3.74 4.30
C SER A 297 15.27 2.82 5.01
N PHE A 298 14.57 3.35 6.00
CA PHE A 298 13.40 2.73 6.62
C PHE A 298 12.23 3.71 6.58
N VAL A 299 11.00 3.20 6.64
CA VAL A 299 9.81 4.06 6.73
C VAL A 299 9.82 4.77 8.09
N ASN A 300 9.66 6.09 8.09
CA ASN A 300 9.27 6.85 9.28
C ASN A 300 7.97 7.63 8.97
N TRP A 301 7.37 8.23 9.96
CA TRP A 301 6.11 8.95 9.86
C TRP A 301 5.99 9.95 11.02
N LEU A 302 5.03 10.85 10.92
CA LEU A 302 4.90 11.99 11.84
C LEU A 302 4.88 11.58 13.33
N PRO A 303 4.17 10.51 13.75
CA PRO A 303 4.17 10.06 15.15
C PRO A 303 5.51 9.63 15.75
N THR A 304 6.53 9.44 14.93
CA THR A 304 7.90 9.13 15.39
C THR A 304 8.93 10.06 14.74
N ASP A 305 8.49 11.26 14.37
CA ASP A 305 9.37 12.29 13.87
C ASP A 305 10.33 12.82 14.97
N PRO A 306 11.39 13.57 14.60
CA PRO A 306 12.40 13.98 15.56
C PRO A 306 12.07 15.29 16.29
N MET A 307 10.95 15.94 15.96
CA MET A 307 10.52 17.16 16.61
C MET A 307 9.73 16.83 17.89
N TYR A 308 9.38 17.88 18.66
CA TYR A 308 8.52 17.76 19.83
C TYR A 308 7.35 18.72 19.68
N HIS A 309 6.15 18.25 20.01
CA HIS A 309 4.86 18.84 19.70
C HIS A 309 4.02 19.07 20.95
N ASN A 310 4.08 20.28 21.50
CA ASN A 310 3.29 20.66 22.68
C ASN A 310 1.77 20.64 22.44
N SER A 311 1.32 20.70 21.18
CA SER A 311 -0.09 20.68 20.83
C SER A 311 -0.66 19.27 20.71
N GLU A 312 0.18 18.23 20.70
CA GLU A 312 -0.30 16.86 20.80
C GLU A 312 -0.84 16.66 22.21
N PHE A 313 -2.12 16.32 22.34
CA PHE A 313 -2.78 16.26 23.63
C PHE A 313 -3.78 15.12 23.68
N ILE A 314 -3.57 14.16 24.61
CA ILE A 314 -4.60 13.18 24.93
C ILE A 314 -5.66 13.85 25.82
N GLU A 315 -6.85 14.13 25.27
CA GLU A 315 -8.02 14.39 26.10
C GLU A 315 -8.88 13.13 26.25
N ASN A 316 -8.63 12.40 27.34
CA ASN A 316 -9.52 11.40 27.97
C ASN A 316 -9.59 9.99 27.33
N LYS A 317 -9.59 8.95 28.19
CA LYS A 317 -9.87 7.52 27.91
C LYS A 317 -11.15 7.21 27.11
N LYS A 318 -12.00 8.22 26.85
CA LYS A 318 -13.19 8.11 26.00
C LYS A 318 -12.88 8.29 24.53
N VAL A 319 -11.87 9.07 24.20
CA VAL A 319 -11.36 9.22 22.83
C VAL A 319 -10.35 8.08 22.64
N ARG A 320 -10.54 7.26 21.60
CA ARG A 320 -9.65 6.13 21.28
C ARG A 320 -8.37 6.63 20.58
N GLU A 321 -7.82 7.75 21.04
CA GLU A 321 -6.68 8.43 20.44
C GLU A 321 -5.49 8.37 21.40
N TYR A 322 -4.35 7.98 20.85
CA TYR A 322 -3.10 7.79 21.58
C TYR A 322 -2.24 9.05 21.43
N ASP A 323 -1.37 9.31 22.40
CA ASP A 323 -0.34 10.35 22.26
C ASP A 323 0.61 9.93 21.14
N ASN A 324 0.59 10.70 20.05
CA ASN A 324 1.39 10.43 18.87
C ASN A 324 2.77 11.11 18.92
N ASP A 325 3.20 11.69 20.05
CA ASP A 325 4.50 12.36 20.20
C ASP A 325 5.34 11.75 21.34
N ILE A 326 5.14 10.45 21.65
CA ILE A 326 5.79 9.77 22.78
C ILE A 326 7.20 9.26 22.50
N GLU A 327 7.58 9.11 21.23
CA GLU A 327 8.88 8.56 20.82
C GLU A 327 9.38 9.27 19.56
N SER A 328 10.69 9.25 19.33
CA SER A 328 11.31 9.81 18.13
C SER A 328 12.29 8.84 17.50
N ILE A 329 12.37 8.86 16.17
CA ILE A 329 13.37 8.17 15.38
C ILE A 329 14.02 9.20 14.45
N ASP A 330 15.31 9.47 14.66
CA ASP A 330 16.03 10.57 14.00
C ASP A 330 17.07 10.08 13.00
N PHE A 331 16.80 10.26 11.70
CA PHE A 331 17.72 9.89 10.62
C PHE A 331 19.11 10.54 10.71
N ARG A 332 19.25 11.72 11.35
CA ARG A 332 20.54 12.41 11.48
C ARG A 332 21.56 11.65 12.33
N LYS A 333 21.11 10.67 13.10
CA LYS A 333 21.97 9.86 13.95
C LYS A 333 22.65 8.72 13.18
N PHE A 334 22.18 8.39 11.98
CA PHE A 334 22.70 7.31 11.16
C PHE A 334 23.78 7.81 10.20
N TYR A 335 24.87 7.06 10.07
CA TYR A 335 26.01 7.43 9.22
C TYR A 335 26.44 6.25 8.35
N SER A 336 26.73 6.53 7.08
CA SER A 336 27.40 5.58 6.19
C SER A 336 28.89 5.50 6.51
N THR A 337 29.45 4.30 6.52
CA THR A 337 30.91 4.09 6.59
C THR A 337 31.54 4.28 5.21
N ASP A 338 32.88 4.27 5.16
CA ASP A 338 33.62 4.33 3.89
C ASP A 338 33.31 3.16 2.94
N LEU A 339 32.79 2.03 3.44
CA LEU A 339 32.44 0.88 2.60
C LEU A 339 31.12 1.07 1.86
N PHE A 340 30.27 2.03 2.26
CA PHE A 340 28.97 2.24 1.66
C PHE A 340 28.95 3.48 0.77
N LYS A 341 28.94 3.27 -0.55
CA LYS A 341 29.02 4.36 -1.55
C LYS A 341 27.66 4.87 -2.01
N ALA A 342 26.62 4.05 -1.91
CA ALA A 342 25.27 4.44 -2.35
C ALA A 342 24.53 5.31 -1.32
N GLY A 343 24.86 5.20 -0.03
CA GLY A 343 24.41 6.12 1.01
C GLY A 343 22.97 5.91 1.51
N ILE A 344 22.60 6.70 2.52
CA ILE A 344 21.28 6.68 3.17
C ILE A 344 20.43 7.90 2.79
N PHE A 345 19.12 7.80 2.96
CA PHE A 345 18.18 8.92 2.80
C PHE A 345 17.11 8.87 3.88
N ALA A 346 16.46 10.00 4.16
CA ALA A 346 15.34 10.07 5.10
C ALA A 346 14.03 9.85 4.36
N SER A 347 13.16 9.02 4.93
CA SER A 347 11.87 8.66 4.37
C SER A 347 10.78 8.92 5.40
N TYR A 348 9.81 9.78 5.07
CA TYR A 348 8.69 10.10 5.96
C TYR A 348 7.36 9.95 5.22
N HIS A 349 6.37 9.37 5.88
CA HIS A 349 4.97 9.62 5.56
C HIS A 349 4.58 10.96 6.19
N ALA A 350 3.91 11.82 5.43
CA ALA A 350 3.50 13.13 5.90
C ALA A 350 2.12 13.48 5.34
N TYR A 351 1.13 13.60 6.22
CA TYR A 351 -0.25 13.92 5.88
C TYR A 351 -0.66 15.28 6.48
N PRO A 352 -1.51 16.07 5.80
CA PRO A 352 -1.82 17.44 6.20
C PRO A 352 -2.89 17.54 7.32
N TYR A 353 -3.41 16.41 7.78
CA TYR A 353 -4.57 16.31 8.68
C TYR A 353 -4.33 15.44 9.92
N TYR A 354 -3.18 14.76 10.03
CA TYR A 354 -2.88 13.86 11.15
C TYR A 354 -1.36 13.74 11.33
N PRO A 355 -0.85 13.69 12.58
CA PRO A 355 -1.56 13.86 13.86
C PRO A 355 -2.05 15.28 14.11
N ASP A 356 -2.72 15.45 15.25
CA ASP A 356 -3.33 16.72 15.68
C ASP A 356 -2.35 17.88 15.67
N PHE A 357 -1.10 17.65 16.06
CA PHE A 357 -0.09 18.70 16.02
C PHE A 357 0.11 19.34 14.65
N VAL A 358 -0.14 18.63 13.54
CA VAL A 358 0.06 19.16 12.19
C VAL A 358 -0.85 20.36 11.93
N TYR A 359 -2.05 20.38 12.51
CA TYR A 359 -3.02 21.46 12.31
C TYR A 359 -3.34 22.25 13.59
N LEU A 360 -2.87 21.83 14.76
CA LEU A 360 -2.99 22.56 16.02
C LEU A 360 -1.75 23.42 16.33
N ASP A 361 -0.54 23.02 15.92
CA ASP A 361 0.66 23.80 16.23
C ASP A 361 0.64 25.15 15.52
N LYS A 362 0.80 26.23 16.31
CA LYS A 362 0.82 27.61 15.79
C LYS A 362 1.95 27.84 14.79
N LYS A 363 3.09 27.16 14.97
CA LYS A 363 4.23 27.25 14.04
C LYS A 363 3.86 26.78 12.64
N TYR A 364 2.99 25.79 12.52
CA TYR A 364 2.56 25.24 11.25
C TYR A 364 1.39 26.03 10.67
N THR A 365 0.35 26.29 11.46
CA THR A 365 -0.83 27.05 10.99
C THR A 365 -0.54 28.52 10.64
N SER A 366 0.61 29.07 11.07
CA SER A 366 1.05 30.41 10.70
C SER A 366 1.96 30.44 9.47
N ALA A 367 2.37 29.28 8.95
CA ALA A 367 3.25 29.19 7.80
C ALA A 367 2.51 29.62 6.52
N VAL A 368 3.30 30.14 5.57
CA VAL A 368 2.83 30.60 4.26
C VAL A 368 3.66 29.88 3.21
N ASN A 369 2.98 29.19 2.30
CA ASN A 369 3.61 28.43 1.23
C ASN A 369 4.18 29.34 0.12
N ALA A 370 4.81 28.73 -0.87
CA ALA A 370 5.43 29.48 -1.98
C ALA A 370 4.41 30.28 -2.82
N ALA A 371 3.13 29.91 -2.79
CA ALA A 371 2.03 30.62 -3.45
C ALA A 371 1.47 31.79 -2.62
N GLY A 372 1.97 32.04 -1.41
CA GLY A 372 1.49 33.11 -0.54
C GLY A 372 0.23 32.76 0.25
N GLN A 373 -0.15 31.48 0.30
CA GLN A 373 -1.33 30.99 1.03
C GLN A 373 -0.91 30.40 2.39
N LYS A 374 -1.81 30.46 3.38
CA LYS A 374 -1.57 29.80 4.65
C LYS A 374 -1.63 28.29 4.48
N ASP A 375 -0.67 27.59 5.05
CA ASP A 375 -0.48 26.17 4.79
C ASP A 375 0.25 25.48 5.95
N ASN A 376 -0.48 24.65 6.70
CA ASN A 376 0.07 23.93 7.84
C ASN A 376 0.95 22.75 7.42
N TYR A 377 0.69 22.15 6.25
CA TYR A 377 1.50 21.07 5.69
C TYR A 377 2.88 21.58 5.27
N TYR A 378 2.93 22.70 4.55
CA TYR A 378 4.17 23.39 4.21
C TYR A 378 4.97 23.76 5.47
N GLY A 379 4.29 24.26 6.51
CA GLY A 379 4.89 24.57 7.80
C GLY A 379 5.58 23.36 8.44
N TYR A 380 4.89 22.21 8.46
CA TYR A 380 5.44 20.95 8.96
C TYR A 380 6.65 20.48 8.14
N LEU A 381 6.52 20.44 6.81
CA LEU A 381 7.57 20.01 5.90
C LEU A 381 8.84 20.85 6.03
N LYS A 382 8.69 22.16 6.25
CA LYS A 382 9.83 23.06 6.45
C LYS A 382 10.59 22.71 7.73
N ASP A 383 9.89 22.49 8.85
CA ASP A 383 10.51 22.11 10.13
C ASP A 383 11.18 20.73 10.02
N LEU A 384 10.52 19.76 9.38
CA LEU A 384 11.09 18.45 9.11
C LEU A 384 12.37 18.54 8.24
N LYS A 385 12.36 19.39 7.21
CA LYS A 385 13.53 19.58 6.34
C LYS A 385 14.68 20.30 7.04
N GLU A 386 14.39 21.27 7.90
CA GLU A 386 15.38 21.93 8.77
C GLU A 386 16.01 20.93 9.75
N ASN A 387 15.27 19.89 10.14
CA ASN A 387 15.77 18.76 10.92
C ASN A 387 16.36 17.62 10.08
N CYS A 388 16.52 17.78 8.75
CA CYS A 388 17.11 16.77 7.86
C CYS A 388 17.91 17.42 6.71
N THR A 389 19.05 18.06 7.05
CA THR A 389 19.82 18.88 6.10
C THR A 389 20.86 18.10 5.28
N ASP A 390 21.39 17.01 5.81
CA ASP A 390 22.60 16.36 5.29
C ASP A 390 22.33 15.16 4.37
N MET A 391 21.05 14.85 4.11
CA MET A 391 20.63 13.80 3.19
C MET A 391 19.33 14.19 2.45
N PRO A 392 18.97 13.47 1.38
CA PRO A 392 17.69 13.66 0.72
C PRO A 392 16.56 13.30 1.69
N LEU A 393 15.57 14.18 1.80
CA LEU A 393 14.33 13.92 2.55
C LEU A 393 13.25 13.58 1.54
N LEU A 394 12.72 12.37 1.58
CA LEU A 394 11.63 11.93 0.72
C LEU A 394 10.35 11.86 1.54
N ILE A 395 9.30 12.45 0.99
CA ILE A 395 7.95 12.20 1.47
C ILE A 395 7.43 10.99 0.69
N THR A 396 7.46 9.81 1.33
CA THR A 396 7.15 8.54 0.68
C THR A 396 5.68 8.16 0.73
N GLU A 397 4.88 8.88 1.50
CA GLU A 397 3.43 8.91 1.41
C GLU A 397 2.90 10.29 1.78
N TYR A 398 1.94 10.76 0.97
CA TYR A 398 1.13 11.94 1.20
C TYR A 398 -0.11 11.86 0.32
N GLY A 399 -1.16 12.58 0.67
CA GLY A 399 -2.34 12.72 -0.16
C GLY A 399 -3.58 13.05 0.66
N VAL A 400 -4.66 13.39 -0.04
CA VAL A 400 -6.03 13.43 0.48
C VAL A 400 -6.95 12.57 -0.40
N PRO A 401 -8.05 12.02 0.14
CA PRO A 401 -8.99 11.18 -0.62
C PRO A 401 -10.17 11.96 -1.20
N SER A 402 -10.85 11.38 -2.22
CA SER A 402 -12.06 11.88 -2.91
C SER A 402 -13.36 11.24 -2.39
N SER A 403 -13.50 11.15 -1.06
CA SER A 403 -14.67 10.55 -0.41
C SER A 403 -15.75 11.57 -0.03
N ARG A 404 -16.99 11.10 0.17
CA ARG A 404 -18.08 11.88 0.78
C ARG A 404 -17.87 12.05 2.28
N GLY A 405 -17.46 10.96 2.94
CA GLY A 405 -17.11 10.96 4.35
C GLY A 405 -15.80 11.71 4.58
N ASN A 406 -15.63 12.26 5.78
CA ASN A 406 -14.43 12.97 6.20
C ASN A 406 -14.04 12.49 7.61
N SER A 407 -12.85 11.90 7.73
CA SER A 407 -12.34 11.38 8.99
C SER A 407 -11.65 12.44 9.84
N HIS A 408 -10.93 13.38 9.24
CA HIS A 408 -10.22 14.43 9.98
C HIS A 408 -10.29 15.77 9.23
N TYR A 409 -10.68 16.81 9.98
CA TYR A 409 -10.61 18.18 9.49
C TYR A 409 -9.18 18.71 9.60
N SER A 410 -8.85 19.65 8.73
CA SER A 410 -7.57 20.36 8.71
C SER A 410 -7.84 21.82 8.43
N THR A 411 -7.03 22.71 9.02
CA THR A 411 -7.32 24.14 9.14
C THR A 411 -7.58 24.86 7.81
N PHE A 412 -6.92 24.43 6.72
CA PHE A 412 -6.98 25.10 5.42
C PHE A 412 -7.65 24.26 4.32
N GLY A 413 -8.46 23.27 4.69
CA GLY A 413 -9.24 22.47 3.74
C GLY A 413 -8.58 21.18 3.27
N PHE A 414 -7.38 20.85 3.76
CA PHE A 414 -6.68 19.60 3.43
C PHE A 414 -7.17 18.43 4.28
N HIS A 415 -8.45 18.11 4.16
CA HIS A 415 -9.14 17.14 5.01
C HIS A 415 -8.79 15.68 4.67
N GLN A 416 -9.03 14.75 5.60
CA GLN A 416 -9.03 13.31 5.28
C GLN A 416 -10.39 12.89 4.72
N GLY A 417 -10.75 13.46 3.58
CA GLY A 417 -12.00 13.21 2.86
C GLY A 417 -12.95 14.40 2.83
N GLY A 418 -14.12 14.22 2.22
CA GLY A 418 -15.06 15.30 1.94
C GLY A 418 -14.73 16.08 0.66
N HIS A 419 -13.90 15.52 -0.22
CA HIS A 419 -13.47 16.13 -1.47
C HIS A 419 -14.16 15.49 -2.67
N SER A 420 -14.43 16.29 -3.70
CA SER A 420 -14.61 15.74 -5.05
C SER A 420 -13.27 15.27 -5.65
N GLU A 421 -13.29 14.55 -6.77
CA GLU A 421 -12.06 14.22 -7.52
C GLU A 421 -11.29 15.48 -7.96
N GLU A 422 -12.00 16.55 -8.32
CA GLU A 422 -11.38 17.83 -8.71
C GLU A 422 -10.69 18.50 -7.51
N ASP A 423 -11.37 18.53 -6.35
CA ASP A 423 -10.80 19.07 -5.11
C ASP A 423 -9.58 18.23 -4.67
N GLN A 424 -9.69 16.90 -4.72
CA GLN A 424 -8.59 15.99 -4.44
C GLN A 424 -7.38 16.30 -5.33
N ALA A 425 -7.59 16.45 -6.64
CA ALA A 425 -6.51 16.74 -7.57
C ALA A 425 -5.82 18.08 -7.27
N GLU A 426 -6.57 19.15 -6.98
CA GLU A 426 -5.99 20.46 -6.70
C GLU A 426 -5.24 20.48 -5.35
N VAL A 427 -5.80 19.85 -4.31
CA VAL A 427 -5.11 19.73 -3.01
C VAL A 427 -3.82 18.93 -3.18
N ASN A 428 -3.87 17.77 -3.83
CA ASN A 428 -2.70 16.92 -3.99
C ASN A 428 -1.61 17.52 -4.89
N LYS A 429 -1.99 18.33 -5.88
CA LYS A 429 -1.06 19.18 -6.62
C LYS A 429 -0.35 20.16 -5.68
N THR A 430 -1.09 20.86 -4.82
CA THR A 430 -0.52 21.78 -3.82
C THR A 430 0.45 21.06 -2.88
N LEU A 431 0.07 19.91 -2.31
CA LEU A 431 0.95 19.12 -1.45
C LEU A 431 2.26 18.73 -2.17
N THR A 432 2.16 18.31 -3.44
CA THR A 432 3.34 17.96 -4.26
C THR A 432 4.27 19.17 -4.48
N GLU A 433 3.69 20.33 -4.80
CA GLU A 433 4.42 21.58 -4.97
C GLU A 433 5.11 22.01 -3.67
N ASP A 434 4.46 21.84 -2.52
CA ASP A 434 5.03 22.16 -1.21
C ASP A 434 6.19 21.25 -0.83
N ILE A 435 6.09 19.94 -1.09
CA ILE A 435 7.21 19.01 -0.93
C ILE A 435 8.40 19.46 -1.78
N TYR A 436 8.17 19.86 -3.02
CA TYR A 436 9.23 20.36 -3.89
C TYR A 436 9.83 21.68 -3.39
N ASN A 437 8.98 22.64 -3.00
CA ASN A 437 9.37 24.00 -2.62
C ASN A 437 10.06 24.07 -1.25
N THR A 438 9.73 23.18 -0.32
CA THR A 438 10.47 23.02 0.95
C THR A 438 11.86 22.41 0.76
N GLY A 439 12.16 21.89 -0.43
CA GLY A 439 13.47 21.37 -0.79
C GLY A 439 13.67 19.90 -0.44
N CYS A 440 12.58 19.15 -0.27
CA CYS A 440 12.62 17.69 -0.22
C CYS A 440 13.17 17.10 -1.54
N GLY A 441 13.69 15.88 -1.45
CA GLY A 441 14.31 15.13 -2.54
C GLY A 441 13.33 14.32 -3.38
N GLY A 442 12.09 14.13 -2.91
CA GLY A 442 11.04 13.44 -3.65
C GLY A 442 9.68 13.43 -2.95
N ALA A 443 8.65 13.13 -3.73
CA ALA A 443 7.25 13.01 -3.35
C ALA A 443 6.66 11.74 -3.98
N ILE A 444 6.24 10.78 -3.16
CA ILE A 444 5.61 9.54 -3.60
C ILE A 444 4.15 9.53 -3.11
N TYR A 445 3.22 9.69 -4.04
CA TYR A 445 1.80 9.89 -3.78
C TYR A 445 1.14 8.61 -3.24
N PHE A 446 0.29 8.74 -2.22
CA PHE A 446 -0.58 7.68 -1.72
C PHE A 446 -2.00 7.90 -2.27
N GLU A 447 -2.47 7.11 -3.24
CA GLU A 447 -1.83 5.94 -3.87
C GLU A 447 -2.27 5.73 -5.34
N TRP A 448 -1.78 4.67 -6.00
CA TRP A 448 -2.07 4.43 -7.41
C TRP A 448 -3.56 4.23 -7.72
N MET A 449 -4.28 3.43 -6.94
CA MET A 449 -5.69 3.08 -7.19
C MET A 449 -6.48 2.97 -5.89
N ASP A 450 -7.80 3.12 -5.99
CA ASP A 450 -8.71 2.86 -4.87
C ASP A 450 -8.65 1.40 -4.40
N GLU A 451 -8.71 1.19 -3.08
CA GLU A 451 -8.59 -0.13 -2.47
C GLU A 451 -9.77 -0.44 -1.52
N TRP A 452 -10.75 -1.20 -2.02
CA TRP A 452 -12.03 -1.45 -1.33
C TRP A 452 -11.92 -2.25 -0.02
N PHE A 453 -10.80 -2.94 0.22
CA PHE A 453 -10.62 -3.70 1.45
C PHE A 453 -10.31 -2.82 2.66
N LYS A 454 -9.92 -1.56 2.43
CA LYS A 454 -9.52 -0.64 3.50
C LYS A 454 -10.70 -0.23 4.35
N PHE A 455 -10.41 0.12 5.60
CA PHE A 455 -11.41 0.43 6.61
C PHE A 455 -11.04 1.69 7.34
N ASN A 456 -12.05 2.42 7.78
CA ASN A 456 -11.89 3.62 8.57
C ASN A 456 -12.81 3.60 9.79
N TRP A 457 -12.35 4.18 10.89
CA TRP A 457 -13.08 4.22 12.15
C TRP A 457 -14.47 4.88 12.04
N LEU A 458 -14.66 5.77 11.05
CA LEU A 458 -15.93 6.46 10.79
C LEU A 458 -17.08 5.50 10.44
N VAL A 459 -16.76 4.41 9.71
CA VAL A 459 -17.77 3.51 9.12
C VAL A 459 -17.62 2.05 9.54
N ILE A 460 -16.53 1.70 10.24
CA ILE A 460 -16.16 0.32 10.56
C ILE A 460 -17.27 -0.47 11.27
N ASP A 461 -18.06 0.20 12.13
CA ASP A 461 -19.14 -0.43 12.90
C ASP A 461 -20.37 -0.78 12.05
N PHE A 462 -20.47 -0.23 10.83
CA PHE A 462 -21.56 -0.54 9.87
C PHE A 462 -21.16 -1.60 8.84
N GLU A 463 -19.88 -1.93 8.73
CA GLU A 463 -19.35 -2.88 7.76
C GLU A 463 -19.28 -4.30 8.33
N VAL A 464 -20.46 -4.85 8.67
CA VAL A 464 -20.57 -6.17 9.30
C VAL A 464 -21.20 -7.18 8.34
N PRO A 465 -20.57 -8.35 8.11
CA PRO A 465 -19.34 -8.84 8.75
C PRO A 465 -18.07 -8.32 8.05
N ALA A 466 -17.03 -8.01 8.85
CA ALA A 466 -15.85 -7.26 8.41
C ALA A 466 -15.10 -7.90 7.24
N GLU A 467 -15.11 -9.23 7.12
CA GLU A 467 -14.44 -9.95 6.03
C GLU A 467 -15.07 -9.70 4.64
N ARG A 468 -16.29 -9.16 4.61
CA ARG A 468 -17.01 -8.89 3.36
C ARG A 468 -16.81 -7.47 2.84
N ARG A 469 -16.12 -6.59 3.57
CA ARG A 469 -15.94 -5.19 3.15
C ARG A 469 -15.33 -5.05 1.77
N LYS A 470 -14.36 -5.91 1.44
CA LYS A 470 -13.67 -5.92 0.13
C LYS A 470 -14.60 -6.10 -1.08
N PHE A 471 -15.83 -6.58 -0.87
CA PHE A 471 -16.81 -6.78 -1.94
C PHE A 471 -17.62 -5.53 -2.26
N TRP A 472 -17.51 -4.46 -1.47
CA TRP A 472 -18.32 -3.26 -1.61
C TRP A 472 -17.42 -2.03 -1.55
N HIS A 473 -17.70 -1.08 -2.42
CA HIS A 473 -17.06 0.21 -2.39
C HIS A 473 -17.89 1.17 -1.54
N ASN A 474 -17.26 1.77 -0.53
CA ASN A 474 -17.90 2.67 0.40
C ASN A 474 -17.38 4.12 0.20
N MET A 475 -18.16 4.95 -0.48
CA MET A 475 -17.83 6.37 -0.68
C MET A 475 -17.82 7.20 0.61
N GLU A 476 -18.39 6.71 1.70
CA GLU A 476 -18.30 7.35 3.02
C GLU A 476 -16.97 7.01 3.72
N ASN A 477 -16.14 6.12 3.14
CA ASN A 477 -14.88 5.68 3.71
C ASN A 477 -13.68 6.37 2.98
N PRO A 478 -13.01 7.34 3.61
CA PRO A 478 -11.86 8.00 3.02
C PRO A 478 -10.75 7.04 2.58
N GLU A 479 -10.51 5.98 3.37
CA GLU A 479 -9.42 5.02 3.11
C GLU A 479 -9.62 4.20 1.83
N GLN A 480 -10.84 4.10 1.31
CA GLN A 480 -11.08 3.40 0.05
C GLN A 480 -10.90 4.27 -1.19
N ASN A 481 -10.77 5.60 -1.03
CA ASN A 481 -10.90 6.60 -2.10
C ASN A 481 -9.63 7.49 -2.26
N PHE A 482 -8.44 6.93 -2.03
CA PHE A 482 -7.16 7.66 -2.16
C PHE A 482 -6.55 7.60 -3.56
N GLY A 483 -7.05 6.71 -4.42
CA GLY A 483 -6.43 6.38 -5.69
C GLY A 483 -6.36 7.55 -6.66
N VAL A 484 -5.24 7.66 -7.38
CA VAL A 484 -5.22 8.43 -8.64
C VAL A 484 -6.13 7.77 -9.68
N LEU A 485 -6.16 6.44 -9.69
CA LEU A 485 -7.07 5.65 -10.50
C LEU A 485 -8.31 5.28 -9.67
N ALA A 486 -9.42 5.93 -10.01
CA ALA A 486 -10.73 5.54 -9.48
C ALA A 486 -11.07 4.09 -9.87
N VAL A 487 -11.49 3.27 -8.91
CA VAL A 487 -11.92 1.89 -9.17
C VAL A 487 -13.39 1.73 -8.85
N GLU A 488 -14.21 1.94 -9.88
CA GLU A 488 -15.67 2.05 -9.76
C GLU A 488 -16.41 0.94 -10.52
N GLN A 489 -17.61 0.59 -10.05
CA GLN A 489 -18.55 -0.33 -10.66
C GLN A 489 -19.97 0.26 -10.82
N ARG A 490 -20.08 1.59 -10.89
CA ARG A 490 -21.37 2.29 -11.07
C ARG A 490 -22.10 1.83 -12.33
N SER A 491 -23.31 1.34 -12.14
CA SER A 491 -24.22 0.88 -13.19
C SER A 491 -25.25 1.94 -13.58
N LYS A 492 -25.45 2.95 -12.74
CA LYS A 492 -26.38 4.07 -12.98
C LYS A 492 -25.73 5.43 -12.75
N THR A 493 -26.15 6.41 -13.52
CA THR A 493 -25.82 7.83 -13.33
C THR A 493 -27.03 8.55 -12.73
N ILE A 494 -26.84 9.31 -11.64
CA ILE A 494 -27.93 10.06 -11.00
C ILE A 494 -28.04 11.44 -11.66
N ASP A 495 -28.54 11.49 -12.89
CA ASP A 495 -28.70 12.72 -13.70
C ASP A 495 -30.16 13.01 -14.11
N GLY A 496 -31.10 12.13 -13.73
CA GLY A 496 -32.51 12.24 -14.09
C GLY A 496 -32.85 11.72 -15.50
N ILE A 497 -31.88 11.20 -16.23
CA ILE A 497 -32.08 10.54 -17.53
C ILE A 497 -32.36 9.05 -17.27
N GLU A 498 -33.33 8.47 -17.98
CA GLU A 498 -33.78 7.09 -17.72
C GLU A 498 -33.13 6.03 -18.62
N ASN A 499 -32.13 6.40 -19.44
CA ASN A 499 -31.58 5.55 -20.51
C ASN A 499 -30.72 4.38 -20.00
N ASP A 500 -30.19 4.48 -18.80
CA ASP A 500 -29.46 3.44 -18.08
C ASP A 500 -30.38 2.49 -17.30
N TRP A 501 -31.70 2.74 -17.25
CA TRP A 501 -32.69 1.91 -16.58
C TRP A 501 -33.38 0.92 -17.52
N ASN A 502 -33.55 -0.32 -17.05
CA ASN A 502 -34.15 -1.42 -17.80
C ASN A 502 -35.57 -1.73 -17.31
N SER A 503 -36.42 -2.29 -18.19
CA SER A 503 -37.79 -2.69 -17.84
C SER A 503 -37.87 -3.71 -16.70
N ASN A 504 -36.83 -4.54 -16.53
CA ASN A 504 -36.77 -5.56 -15.49
C ASN A 504 -36.48 -5.00 -14.09
N GLU A 505 -36.10 -3.72 -14.00
CA GLU A 505 -35.81 -3.02 -12.74
C GLU A 505 -37.06 -2.34 -12.16
N LEU A 506 -38.19 -2.39 -12.87
CA LEU A 506 -39.48 -1.89 -12.40
C LEU A 506 -40.02 -2.80 -11.29
N ILE A 507 -40.16 -2.25 -10.07
CA ILE A 507 -40.68 -2.94 -8.89
C ILE A 507 -42.20 -2.84 -8.85
N SER A 508 -42.74 -1.64 -9.09
CA SER A 508 -44.18 -1.40 -9.10
C SER A 508 -44.53 -0.28 -10.07
N GLY A 509 -45.73 -0.38 -10.63
CA GLY A 509 -46.29 0.60 -11.53
C GLY A 509 -47.81 0.54 -11.49
N GLU A 510 -48.44 1.55 -10.90
CA GLU A 510 -49.75 1.98 -11.41
C GLU A 510 -49.48 2.94 -12.58
N ASP A 511 -50.44 3.13 -13.51
CA ASP A 511 -50.22 3.94 -14.72
C ASP A 511 -49.65 5.35 -14.43
N LYS A 512 -49.90 5.87 -13.22
CA LYS A 512 -49.50 7.22 -12.77
C LYS A 512 -48.15 7.29 -12.04
N TYR A 513 -47.70 6.20 -11.40
CA TYR A 513 -46.48 6.20 -10.56
C TYR A 513 -45.67 4.95 -10.83
N LYS A 514 -44.42 5.12 -11.27
CA LYS A 514 -43.51 4.01 -11.55
C LYS A 514 -42.31 4.07 -10.61
N PHE A 515 -42.00 2.93 -10.01
CA PHE A 515 -40.88 2.76 -9.12
C PHE A 515 -39.93 1.68 -9.64
N SER A 516 -38.64 2.01 -9.73
CA SER A 516 -37.59 1.08 -10.12
C SER A 516 -36.47 1.07 -9.09
N ALA A 517 -35.82 -0.07 -8.91
CA ALA A 517 -34.57 -0.14 -8.17
C ALA A 517 -33.57 -1.07 -8.83
N SER A 518 -32.29 -0.78 -8.59
CA SER A 518 -31.14 -1.54 -9.06
C SER A 518 -30.05 -1.48 -8.00
N SER A 519 -29.03 -2.32 -8.11
CA SER A 519 -27.86 -2.26 -7.25
C SER A 519 -26.62 -2.74 -7.97
N ASP A 520 -25.47 -2.23 -7.54
CA ASP A 520 -24.15 -2.78 -7.83
C ASP A 520 -23.31 -2.81 -6.55
N ALA A 521 -21.99 -2.93 -6.70
CA ALA A 521 -21.06 -3.00 -5.56
C ALA A 521 -20.84 -1.65 -4.88
N GLU A 522 -21.32 -0.54 -5.44
CA GLU A 522 -21.19 0.81 -4.88
C GLU A 522 -22.49 1.30 -4.26
N TYR A 523 -23.61 1.14 -4.96
CA TYR A 523 -24.87 1.75 -4.54
C TYR A 523 -26.07 0.84 -4.69
N TYR A 524 -27.07 1.17 -3.87
CA TYR A 524 -28.46 0.81 -4.12
C TYR A 524 -29.18 2.01 -4.74
N TYR A 525 -29.66 1.84 -5.97
CA TYR A 525 -30.30 2.90 -6.76
C TYR A 525 -31.80 2.79 -6.70
N MET A 526 -32.47 3.93 -6.61
CA MET A 526 -33.93 4.05 -6.63
C MET A 526 -34.36 5.14 -7.60
N LYS A 527 -35.29 4.83 -8.50
CA LYS A 527 -35.91 5.77 -9.43
C LYS A 527 -37.41 5.84 -9.19
N TYR A 528 -37.92 7.06 -9.06
CA TYR A 528 -39.34 7.37 -8.90
C TYR A 528 -39.79 8.28 -10.03
N ASN A 529 -40.71 7.81 -10.88
CA ASN A 529 -41.38 8.66 -11.87
C ASN A 529 -42.69 9.19 -11.27
N LEU A 530 -42.67 10.48 -10.90
CA LEU A 530 -43.75 11.15 -10.18
C LEU A 530 -44.14 12.45 -10.92
N PRO A 531 -44.91 12.38 -12.03
CA PRO A 531 -45.09 13.49 -12.96
C PRO A 531 -45.82 14.72 -12.38
N GLU A 532 -46.59 14.54 -11.29
CA GLU A 532 -47.32 15.62 -10.60
C GLU A 532 -46.66 16.03 -9.27
N PHE A 533 -45.53 15.42 -8.91
CA PHE A 533 -44.88 15.67 -7.63
C PHE A 533 -44.10 16.98 -7.63
N SER A 534 -44.17 17.69 -6.51
CA SER A 534 -43.42 18.92 -6.25
C SER A 534 -42.99 18.92 -4.79
N PHE A 535 -41.68 19.12 -4.55
CA PHE A 535 -41.12 19.26 -3.22
C PHE A 535 -41.68 20.48 -2.45
N ASP A 536 -42.29 21.46 -3.13
CA ASP A 536 -42.94 22.62 -2.49
C ASP A 536 -44.31 22.28 -1.89
N LYS A 537 -44.95 21.21 -2.38
CA LYS A 537 -46.34 20.87 -2.03
C LYS A 537 -46.47 19.55 -1.27
N SER A 538 -45.43 18.72 -1.30
CA SER A 538 -45.52 17.33 -0.84
C SER A 538 -44.18 16.84 -0.34
N ASN A 539 -44.23 15.97 0.67
CA ASN A 539 -43.08 15.22 1.17
C ASN A 539 -43.10 13.81 0.57
N ILE A 540 -41.92 13.24 0.33
CA ILE A 540 -41.76 11.82 0.01
C ILE A 540 -41.24 11.11 1.25
N HIS A 541 -41.92 10.04 1.64
CA HIS A 541 -41.44 9.11 2.67
C HIS A 541 -41.15 7.76 2.01
N ILE A 542 -39.90 7.30 2.11
CA ILE A 542 -39.46 5.99 1.63
C ILE A 542 -39.19 5.12 2.84
N ALA A 543 -39.84 3.97 2.92
CA ALA A 543 -39.61 2.98 3.95
C ALA A 543 -38.96 1.75 3.33
N ILE A 544 -37.86 1.30 3.91
CA ILE A 544 -37.07 0.16 3.42
C ILE A 544 -37.03 -0.89 4.53
N ASP A 545 -37.52 -2.09 4.23
CA ASP A 545 -37.32 -3.27 5.08
C ASP A 545 -36.15 -4.08 4.51
N THR A 546 -35.03 -4.09 5.24
CA THR A 546 -33.77 -4.73 4.85
C THR A 546 -33.53 -6.08 5.56
N TYR A 547 -34.48 -6.55 6.38
CA TYR A 547 -34.25 -7.72 7.24
C TYR A 547 -35.12 -8.92 6.88
N ASP A 548 -36.40 -8.90 7.24
CA ASP A 548 -37.32 -10.01 7.07
C ASP A 548 -38.75 -9.48 7.05
N LYS A 549 -39.45 -9.65 5.93
CA LYS A 549 -40.83 -9.20 5.73
C LYS A 549 -41.85 -9.69 6.75
N LYS A 550 -41.52 -10.68 7.58
CA LYS A 550 -42.37 -11.22 8.65
C LYS A 550 -42.03 -10.65 10.04
N LYS A 551 -40.99 -9.83 10.15
CA LYS A 551 -40.46 -9.27 11.38
C LYS A 551 -40.34 -7.74 11.24
N GLY A 552 -40.33 -7.04 12.37
CA GLY A 552 -40.27 -5.58 12.39
C GLY A 552 -41.66 -4.91 12.37
N ASP A 553 -41.65 -3.57 12.38
CA ASP A 553 -42.87 -2.77 12.33
C ASP A 553 -43.33 -2.57 10.89
N HIS A 554 -44.52 -3.09 10.58
CA HIS A 554 -45.16 -2.92 9.27
C HIS A 554 -46.08 -1.69 9.20
N LYS A 555 -46.11 -0.88 10.28
CA LYS A 555 -46.83 0.38 10.33
C LYS A 555 -45.82 1.52 10.34
N LEU A 556 -45.98 2.45 9.41
CA LEU A 556 -45.15 3.64 9.39
C LEU A 556 -45.61 4.60 10.50
N PRO A 557 -44.69 5.05 11.39
CA PRO A 557 -45.05 5.81 12.59
C PRO A 557 -45.70 7.17 12.28
N PHE A 558 -45.55 7.67 11.06
CA PHE A 558 -46.11 8.94 10.59
C PHE A 558 -47.46 8.80 9.88
N LEU A 559 -48.01 7.59 9.72
CA LEU A 559 -49.33 7.39 9.10
C LEU A 559 -50.50 7.41 10.11
N GLU A 560 -50.25 7.42 11.43
CA GLU A 560 -51.31 7.44 12.45
C GLU A 560 -51.70 8.86 12.92
N LYS A 561 -51.38 9.91 12.14
CA LYS A 561 -51.95 11.26 12.33
C LYS A 561 -52.55 11.79 11.03
N SER A 562 -53.78 11.37 10.73
CA SER A 562 -54.69 12.10 9.85
C SER A 562 -56.09 12.04 10.42
#